data_AF-A0A3Q0EAN6-F1
#
_entry.id   AF-A0A3Q0EAN6-F1
#
_cell.length_a   1.000
_cell.length_b   1.000
_cell.length_c   1.000
_cell.angle_alpha   90.00
_cell.angle_beta   90.00
_cell.angle_gamma   90.00
#
_symmetry.space_group_name_H-M   'P 1'
#
loop_
_entity.id
_entity.type
_entity.pdbx_description
1 polymer ?
#
loop_
_entity_poly.entity_id
_entity_poly.type
_entity_poly.pdbx_seq_one_letter_code
_entity_poly.pdbx_strand_id
1 'polypeptide(L)'
;MAGWQSYVDNLMCDGCCQEAAIVGYCNGKYVWATMAGCVFQSITPVEIDVIVGKDGEGFFTNGLTLGAKKCSVIRDSLYVDGDCTMDIWTKSQGGEPTYNVAVGRAGRALVIVMGKEGVHGGTLNKKAYELALYLRRYPNITIWSVSSLFFIGPILFAA
;
A
#
# COMPACT_ATOMS: atom_id res chain seq x y z
N MET A 1 15.87 -9.09 -5.46
CA MET A 1 14.54 -8.61 -5.00
C MET A 1 14.65 -7.49 -3.95
N ALA A 2 15.72 -6.67 -3.94
CA ALA A 2 15.95 -5.67 -2.90
C ALA A 2 15.21 -4.34 -3.10
N GLY A 3 14.68 -4.06 -4.30
CA GLY A 3 14.16 -2.71 -4.63
C GLY A 3 12.79 -2.37 -4.03
N TRP A 4 11.85 -3.32 -3.96
CA TRP A 4 10.51 -3.04 -3.43
C TRP A 4 10.45 -3.08 -1.90
N GLN A 5 11.29 -3.92 -1.29
CA GLN A 5 11.36 -4.06 0.16
C GLN A 5 11.78 -2.75 0.84
N SER A 6 12.73 -2.00 0.26
CA SER A 6 13.15 -0.71 0.84
C SER A 6 12.01 0.30 0.95
N TYR A 7 11.03 0.27 0.03
CA TYR A 7 9.85 1.13 0.15
C TYR A 7 8.93 0.69 1.29
N VAL A 8 8.77 -0.62 1.50
CA VAL A 8 8.04 -1.16 2.66
C VAL A 8 8.74 -0.76 3.96
N ASP A 9 10.06 -0.90 4.02
CA ASP A 9 10.86 -0.52 5.20
C ASP A 9 10.73 0.99 5.49
N ASN A 10 10.75 1.83 4.45
CA ASN A 10 10.52 3.27 4.57
C ASN A 10 9.13 3.61 5.12
N LEU A 11 8.08 2.89 4.69
CA LEU A 11 6.72 3.09 5.22
C LEU A 11 6.62 2.71 6.71
N MET A 12 7.44 1.78 7.17
CA MET A 12 7.45 1.28 8.55
C MET A 12 8.36 2.09 9.49
N CYS A 13 9.26 2.90 8.94
CA CYS A 13 10.33 3.59 9.68
C CYS A 13 9.84 4.57 10.76
N ASP A 14 8.68 5.21 10.56
CA ASP A 14 8.11 6.16 11.53
C ASP A 14 7.39 5.48 12.72
N GLY A 15 7.27 4.16 12.69
CA GLY A 15 6.63 3.38 13.75
C GLY A 15 5.12 3.55 13.86
N CYS A 16 4.46 4.30 12.95
CA CYS A 16 3.00 4.46 12.95
C CYS A 16 2.29 3.29 12.28
N CYS A 17 2.95 2.64 11.31
CA CYS A 17 2.42 1.46 10.64
C CYS A 17 2.79 0.19 11.42
N GLN A 18 1.87 -0.77 11.46
CA GLN A 18 2.16 -2.14 11.89
C GLN A 18 2.41 -3.05 10.69
N GLU A 19 1.90 -2.68 9.52
CA GLU A 19 2.08 -3.45 8.30
C GLU A 19 2.05 -2.53 7.08
N ALA A 20 2.84 -2.87 6.07
CA ALA A 20 2.84 -2.20 4.78
C ALA A 20 3.13 -3.20 3.66
N ALA A 21 2.51 -2.98 2.50
CA ALA A 21 2.70 -3.81 1.32
C ALA A 21 2.64 -2.99 0.03
N ILE A 22 3.36 -3.46 -0.98
CA ILE A 22 3.29 -2.98 -2.35
C ILE A 22 2.73 -4.11 -3.21
N VAL A 23 1.65 -3.84 -3.90
CA VAL A 23 0.87 -4.85 -4.61
C VAL A 23 0.72 -4.44 -6.06
N GLY A 24 1.11 -5.31 -7.01
CA GLY A 24 0.83 -5.08 -8.42
C GLY A 24 -0.64 -5.34 -8.73
N TYR A 25 -1.27 -4.51 -9.58
CA TYR A 25 -2.69 -4.71 -9.96
C TYR A 25 -2.95 -4.77 -11.47
N CYS A 26 -1.95 -4.52 -12.33
CA CYS A 26 -2.13 -4.55 -13.80
C CYS A 26 -1.82 -5.93 -14.42
N ASN A 27 -0.56 -6.17 -14.85
CA ASN A 27 -0.16 -7.37 -15.62
C ASN A 27 0.34 -8.52 -14.75
N GLY A 28 0.09 -8.44 -13.44
CA GLY A 28 0.55 -9.40 -12.44
C GLY A 28 -0.02 -8.99 -11.09
N LYS A 29 -1.16 -9.59 -10.73
CA LYS A 29 -1.89 -9.29 -9.48
C LYS A 29 -1.31 -10.11 -8.34
N TYR A 30 -0.26 -9.60 -7.72
CA TYR A 30 0.39 -10.24 -6.59
C TYR A 30 1.17 -9.21 -5.77
N VAL A 31 1.53 -9.61 -4.56
CA VAL A 31 2.29 -8.78 -3.62
C VAL A 31 3.77 -8.72 -4.07
N TRP A 32 4.26 -7.52 -4.38
CA TRP A 32 5.64 -7.30 -4.81
C TRP A 32 6.61 -7.23 -3.63
N ALA A 33 6.17 -6.66 -2.51
CA ALA A 33 6.89 -6.63 -1.24
C ALA A 33 5.92 -6.42 -0.08
N THR A 34 6.24 -7.01 1.06
CA THR A 34 5.49 -6.89 2.31
C THR A 34 6.38 -7.37 3.46
N MET A 35 6.01 -7.05 4.70
CA MET A 35 6.64 -7.66 5.87
C MET A 35 6.30 -9.16 5.96
N ALA A 36 7.27 -9.95 6.42
CA ALA A 36 7.13 -11.40 6.53
C ALA A 36 6.20 -11.78 7.70
N GLY A 37 5.31 -12.76 7.47
CA GLY A 37 4.41 -13.27 8.50
C GLY A 37 3.22 -12.36 8.81
N CYS A 38 2.96 -11.38 7.95
CA CYS A 38 1.88 -10.42 8.12
C CYS A 38 0.70 -10.71 7.17
N VAL A 39 -0.45 -10.05 7.40
CA VAL A 39 -1.73 -10.36 6.74
C VAL A 39 -1.68 -10.07 5.24
N PHE A 40 -1.06 -8.97 4.84
CA PHE A 40 -0.93 -8.52 3.45
C PHE A 40 -0.14 -9.47 2.57
N GLN A 41 0.70 -10.34 3.15
CA GLN A 41 1.37 -11.40 2.39
C GLN A 41 0.39 -12.40 1.78
N SER A 42 -0.80 -12.55 2.40
CA SER A 42 -1.84 -13.47 1.95
C SER A 42 -2.88 -12.82 1.04
N ILE A 43 -2.64 -11.57 0.58
CA ILE A 43 -3.55 -10.89 -0.34
C ILE A 43 -3.64 -11.66 -1.66
N THR A 44 -4.87 -12.02 -2.03
CA THR A 44 -5.15 -12.79 -3.24
C THR A 44 -5.41 -11.89 -4.46
N PRO A 45 -5.23 -12.39 -5.69
CA PRO A 45 -5.61 -11.66 -6.91
C PRO A 45 -7.08 -11.23 -6.92
N VAL A 46 -7.97 -12.04 -6.34
CA VAL A 46 -9.41 -11.75 -6.23
C VAL A 46 -9.66 -10.55 -5.32
N GLU A 47 -8.96 -10.47 -4.18
CA GLU A 47 -9.05 -9.31 -3.29
C GLU A 47 -8.50 -8.05 -3.96
N ILE A 48 -7.42 -8.16 -4.75
CA ILE A 48 -6.89 -7.04 -5.53
C ILE A 48 -7.93 -6.55 -6.54
N ASP A 49 -8.59 -7.47 -7.24
CA ASP A 49 -9.65 -7.15 -8.20
C ASP A 49 -10.86 -6.51 -7.58
N VAL A 50 -11.21 -6.93 -6.36
CA VAL A 50 -12.22 -6.24 -5.57
C VAL A 50 -11.76 -4.82 -5.30
N ILE A 51 -10.58 -4.58 -4.72
CA ILE A 51 -10.08 -3.22 -4.39
C ILE A 51 -10.02 -2.28 -5.60
N VAL A 52 -9.61 -2.77 -6.77
CA VAL A 52 -9.55 -1.96 -8.00
C VAL A 52 -10.85 -1.98 -8.80
N GLY A 53 -11.85 -2.76 -8.38
CA GLY A 53 -13.14 -2.85 -9.06
C GLY A 53 -13.85 -1.51 -9.10
N LYS A 54 -14.65 -1.28 -10.15
CA LYS A 54 -15.47 -0.06 -10.30
C LYS A 54 -16.83 -0.17 -9.60
N ASP A 55 -17.14 -1.31 -8.97
CA ASP A 55 -18.37 -1.52 -8.22
C ASP A 55 -18.32 -0.85 -6.85
N GLY A 56 -18.21 0.49 -6.85
CA GLY A 56 -18.15 1.34 -5.66
C GLY A 56 -19.31 1.10 -4.68
N GLU A 57 -20.47 0.67 -5.17
CA GLU A 57 -21.68 0.41 -4.38
C GLU A 57 -21.63 -0.92 -3.58
N GLY A 58 -20.93 -1.93 -4.09
CA GLY A 58 -20.89 -3.27 -3.49
C GLY A 58 -20.02 -3.37 -2.23
N PHE A 59 -19.02 -2.50 -2.10
CA PHE A 59 -18.11 -2.48 -0.94
C PHE A 59 -18.79 -2.09 0.36
N PHE A 60 -19.75 -1.17 0.29
CA PHE A 60 -20.43 -0.65 1.48
C PHE A 60 -21.38 -1.70 2.10
N THR A 61 -21.93 -2.59 1.27
CA THR A 61 -22.87 -3.63 1.68
C THR A 61 -22.19 -4.95 2.05
N ASN A 62 -21.22 -5.43 1.26
CA ASN A 62 -20.56 -6.72 1.50
C ASN A 62 -19.22 -6.62 2.24
N GLY A 63 -18.64 -5.42 2.33
CA GLY A 63 -17.27 -5.22 2.81
C GLY A 63 -16.23 -5.76 1.82
N LEU A 64 -14.97 -5.71 2.23
CA LEU A 64 -13.86 -6.34 1.50
C LEU A 64 -13.01 -7.17 2.45
N THR A 65 -12.16 -8.03 1.90
CA THR A 65 -11.14 -8.73 2.69
C THR A 65 -9.74 -8.35 2.21
N LEU A 66 -8.81 -8.23 3.15
CA LEU A 66 -7.39 -8.10 2.90
C LEU A 66 -6.68 -9.27 3.58
N GLY A 67 -6.18 -10.24 2.81
CA GLY A 67 -5.52 -11.42 3.38
C GLY A 67 -6.41 -12.18 4.37
N ALA A 68 -7.68 -12.38 4.01
CA ALA A 68 -8.73 -12.97 4.86
C ALA A 68 -9.18 -12.13 6.09
N LYS A 69 -8.59 -10.95 6.35
CA LYS A 69 -9.12 -10.02 7.37
C LYS A 69 -10.29 -9.23 6.76
N LYS A 70 -11.46 -9.29 7.40
CA LYS A 70 -12.64 -8.52 6.98
C LYS A 70 -12.41 -7.02 7.24
N CYS A 71 -12.84 -6.20 6.30
CA CYS A 71 -12.70 -4.75 6.35
C CYS A 71 -13.98 -4.05 5.84
N SER A 72 -14.18 -2.80 6.30
CA SER A 72 -15.16 -1.86 5.77
C SER A 72 -14.44 -0.74 5.03
N VAL A 73 -15.00 -0.30 3.90
CA VAL A 73 -14.56 0.94 3.24
C VAL A 73 -15.20 2.12 3.96
N ILE A 74 -14.38 3.11 4.32
CA ILE A 74 -14.83 4.39 4.89
C ILE A 74 -15.01 5.41 3.75
N ARG A 75 -14.00 5.50 2.88
CA ARG A 75 -13.96 6.42 1.73
C ARG A 75 -13.30 5.72 0.56
N ASP A 76 -13.94 5.78 -0.60
CA ASP A 76 -13.32 5.41 -1.87
C ASP A 76 -13.10 6.67 -2.71
N SER A 77 -11.84 7.00 -2.96
CA SER A 77 -11.41 8.04 -3.91
C SER A 77 -10.27 7.52 -4.78
N LEU A 78 -10.22 6.19 -4.96
CA LEU A 78 -9.12 5.48 -5.60
C LEU A 78 -9.03 5.85 -7.09
N TYR A 79 -10.18 6.14 -7.71
CA TYR A 79 -10.33 6.61 -9.10
C TYR A 79 -10.59 8.12 -9.23
N VAL A 80 -10.61 8.87 -8.14
CA VAL A 80 -10.77 10.33 -8.18
C VAL A 80 -9.42 10.96 -8.52
N ASP A 81 -9.38 11.74 -9.60
CA ASP A 81 -8.19 12.46 -10.01
C ASP A 81 -7.75 13.44 -8.91
N GLY A 82 -6.49 13.32 -8.48
CA GLY A 82 -5.91 14.14 -7.41
C GLY A 82 -5.91 13.49 -6.03
N ASP A 83 -6.86 12.61 -5.70
CA ASP A 83 -6.90 11.90 -4.41
C ASP A 83 -6.23 10.54 -4.49
N CYS A 84 -6.73 9.66 -5.37
CA CYS A 84 -6.13 8.35 -5.64
C CYS A 84 -5.90 7.47 -4.40
N THR A 85 -6.69 7.68 -3.35
CA THR A 85 -6.62 6.94 -2.09
C THR A 85 -7.97 6.35 -1.70
N MET A 86 -7.92 5.33 -0.86
CA MET A 86 -9.09 4.71 -0.24
C MET A 86 -8.78 4.45 1.23
N ASP A 87 -9.73 4.79 2.09
CA ASP A 87 -9.64 4.58 3.53
C ASP A 87 -10.51 3.40 3.93
N ILE A 88 -9.92 2.49 4.68
CA ILE A 88 -10.48 1.20 5.07
C ILE A 88 -10.30 1.05 6.58
N TRP A 89 -11.26 0.38 7.22
CA TRP A 89 -11.20 0.01 8.63
C TRP A 89 -11.34 -1.51 8.77
N THR A 90 -10.49 -2.18 9.55
CA THR A 90 -10.60 -3.64 9.79
C THR A 90 -11.73 -3.98 10.76
N LYS A 91 -12.58 -4.94 10.40
CA LYS A 91 -13.66 -5.43 11.27
C LYS A 91 -13.09 -6.39 12.31
N SER A 92 -13.55 -6.21 13.56
CA SER A 92 -13.33 -7.18 14.63
C SER A 92 -14.34 -8.32 14.50
N GLN A 93 -13.92 -9.57 14.64
CA GLN A 93 -14.81 -10.74 14.67
C GLN A 93 -15.03 -11.29 16.09
N GLY A 94 -14.20 -10.93 17.06
CA GLY A 94 -14.22 -11.47 18.43
C GLY A 94 -13.76 -10.48 19.50
N GLY A 95 -13.83 -9.17 19.24
CA GLY A 95 -13.40 -8.14 20.18
C GLY A 95 -11.91 -7.78 20.08
N GLU A 96 -11.20 -8.30 19.07
CA GLU A 96 -9.84 -7.85 18.77
C GLU A 96 -9.80 -6.37 18.38
N PRO A 97 -8.68 -5.66 18.66
CA PRO A 97 -8.49 -4.29 18.23
C PRO A 97 -8.65 -4.16 16.71
N THR A 98 -9.16 -3.00 16.32
CA THR A 98 -9.39 -2.66 14.93
C THR A 98 -8.42 -1.59 14.48
N TYR A 99 -8.12 -1.60 13.19
CA TYR A 99 -7.02 -0.84 12.62
C TYR A 99 -7.50 -0.09 11.39
N ASN A 100 -7.00 1.15 11.27
CA ASN A 100 -7.15 1.91 10.05
C ASN A 100 -6.16 1.40 9.00
N VAL A 101 -6.63 1.32 7.77
CA VAL A 101 -5.86 0.92 6.59
C VAL A 101 -6.05 1.99 5.53
N ALA A 102 -4.96 2.41 4.90
CA ALA A 102 -5.02 3.30 3.75
C ALA A 102 -4.45 2.59 2.52
N VAL A 103 -5.11 2.77 1.39
CA VAL A 103 -4.70 2.26 0.09
C VAL A 103 -4.44 3.44 -0.83
N GLY A 104 -3.25 3.53 -1.40
CA GLY A 104 -2.87 4.52 -2.40
C GLY A 104 -2.68 3.87 -3.76
N ARG A 105 -3.38 4.37 -4.79
CA ARG A 105 -3.26 3.85 -6.15
C ARG A 105 -2.15 4.56 -6.92
N ALA A 106 -1.10 3.84 -7.25
CA ALA A 106 -0.08 4.27 -8.20
C ALA A 106 -0.43 3.87 -9.65
N GLY A 107 0.49 4.11 -10.59
CA GLY A 107 0.29 3.79 -12.00
C GLY A 107 0.09 2.29 -12.25
N ARG A 108 0.92 1.43 -11.64
CA ARG A 108 0.87 -0.04 -11.82
C ARG A 108 0.82 -0.83 -10.50
N ALA A 109 0.87 -0.12 -9.37
CA ALA A 109 0.95 -0.68 -8.03
C ALA A 109 -0.08 -0.03 -7.10
N LEU A 110 -0.44 -0.74 -6.04
CA LEU A 110 -1.16 -0.25 -4.89
C LEU A 110 -0.18 -0.21 -3.70
N VAL A 111 -0.22 0.88 -2.96
CA VAL A 111 0.47 1.04 -1.68
C VAL A 111 -0.57 0.79 -0.59
N ILE A 112 -0.36 -0.21 0.24
CA ILE A 112 -1.29 -0.54 1.33
C ILE A 112 -0.54 -0.37 2.64
N VAL A 113 -1.11 0.40 3.58
CA VAL A 113 -0.54 0.60 4.91
C VAL A 113 -1.60 0.36 5.98
N MET A 114 -1.24 -0.37 7.02
CA MET A 114 -2.07 -0.59 8.20
C MET A 114 -1.42 0.09 9.40
N GLY A 115 -2.19 0.91 10.12
CA GLY A 115 -1.74 1.58 11.34
C GLY A 115 -1.69 0.63 12.53
N LYS A 116 -0.87 0.99 13.52
CA LYS A 116 -0.99 0.44 14.88
C LYS A 116 -2.29 0.89 15.54
N GLU A 117 -2.61 0.28 16.67
CA GLU A 117 -3.76 0.68 17.49
C GLU A 117 -3.69 2.17 17.86
N GLY A 118 -4.81 2.88 17.71
CA GLY A 118 -4.90 4.32 18.00
C GLY A 118 -4.35 5.26 16.91
N VAL A 119 -3.75 4.75 15.84
CA VAL A 119 -3.22 5.59 14.75
C VAL A 119 -4.35 6.12 13.87
N HIS A 120 -4.38 7.43 13.68
CA HIS A 120 -5.41 8.10 12.90
C HIS A 120 -5.32 7.81 11.40
N GLY A 121 -6.47 7.55 10.77
CA GLY A 121 -6.56 7.23 9.33
C GLY A 121 -5.97 8.30 8.43
N GLY A 122 -6.14 9.60 8.75
CA GLY A 122 -5.57 10.69 7.97
C GLY A 122 -4.05 10.65 7.84
N THR A 123 -3.33 10.21 8.88
CA THR A 123 -1.86 10.05 8.84
C THR A 123 -1.46 8.94 7.88
N LEU A 124 -2.20 7.83 7.89
CA LEU A 124 -1.96 6.70 7.00
C LEU A 124 -2.31 7.05 5.55
N ASN A 125 -3.42 7.75 5.33
CA ASN A 125 -3.87 8.20 4.02
C ASN A 125 -2.81 9.08 3.35
N LYS A 126 -2.32 10.10 4.07
CA LYS A 126 -1.25 10.99 3.58
C LYS A 126 0.00 10.20 3.18
N LYS A 127 0.41 9.24 4.00
CA LYS A 127 1.58 8.41 3.71
C LYS A 127 1.39 7.55 2.46
N ALA A 128 0.24 6.87 2.35
CA ALA A 128 -0.07 6.05 1.17
C ALA A 128 -0.13 6.91 -0.10
N TYR A 129 -0.74 8.10 0.01
CA TYR A 129 -0.82 9.07 -1.07
C TYR A 129 0.55 9.53 -1.57
N GLU A 130 1.43 9.97 -0.66
CA GLU A 130 2.76 10.48 -1.01
C GLU A 130 3.60 9.43 -1.76
N LEU A 131 3.60 8.18 -1.29
CA LEU A 131 4.32 7.11 -1.98
C LEU A 131 3.66 6.74 -3.31
N ALA A 132 2.33 6.67 -3.37
CA ALA A 132 1.62 6.40 -4.61
C ALA A 132 1.89 7.48 -5.68
N LEU A 133 1.94 8.75 -5.26
CA LEU A 133 2.28 9.89 -6.11
C LEU A 133 3.73 9.80 -6.63
N TYR A 134 4.67 9.45 -5.76
CA TYR A 134 6.06 9.20 -6.15
C TYR A 134 6.16 8.09 -7.21
N LEU A 135 5.50 6.95 -6.99
CA LEU A 135 5.49 5.84 -7.93
C LEU A 135 4.78 6.17 -9.25
N ARG A 136 3.80 7.08 -9.25
CA ARG A 136 3.19 7.61 -10.49
C ARG A 136 4.15 8.50 -11.28
N ARG A 137 4.95 9.31 -10.60
CA ARG A 137 5.94 10.18 -11.24
C ARG A 137 7.08 9.38 -11.89
N TYR A 138 7.40 8.21 -11.34
CA TYR A 138 8.47 7.33 -11.83
C TYR A 138 7.94 5.94 -12.27
N PRO A 139 7.14 5.86 -13.35
CA PRO A 139 6.49 4.62 -13.78
C PRO A 139 7.46 3.55 -14.31
N ASN A 140 8.70 3.93 -14.62
CA ASN A 140 9.77 3.07 -15.13
C ASN A 140 10.74 2.58 -14.06
N ILE A 141 10.45 2.79 -12.76
CA ILE A 141 11.17 2.11 -11.68
C ILE A 141 10.88 0.62 -11.78
N THR A 142 11.74 -0.05 -12.56
CA THR A 142 11.91 -1.49 -12.55
C THR A 142 13.01 -1.82 -11.55
N ILE A 143 13.00 -3.05 -11.04
CA ILE A 143 13.99 -3.60 -10.08
C ILE A 143 15.45 -3.24 -10.41
N TRP A 144 15.76 -2.96 -11.68
CA TRP A 144 17.08 -2.58 -12.19
C TRP A 144 17.51 -1.15 -11.88
N SER A 145 16.60 -0.19 -11.69
CA SER A 145 16.96 1.22 -11.42
C SER A 145 17.44 1.45 -9.99
N VAL A 146 17.05 0.61 -9.03
CA VAL A 146 17.38 0.80 -7.61
C VAL A 146 18.82 0.35 -7.31
N SER A 147 19.37 -0.58 -8.09
CA SER A 147 20.78 -0.98 -7.99
C SER A 147 21.77 0.10 -8.44
N SER A 148 21.34 1.03 -9.30
CA SER A 148 22.21 2.09 -9.83
C SER A 148 22.20 3.38 -9.01
N LEU A 149 21.17 3.60 -8.18
CA LEU A 149 21.05 4.81 -7.36
C LEU A 149 21.82 4.73 -6.03
N PHE A 150 22.30 3.55 -5.62
CA PHE A 150 23.18 3.39 -4.46
C PHE A 150 24.68 3.52 -4.79
N PHE A 151 25.07 3.81 -6.04
CA PHE A 151 26.48 3.99 -6.43
C PHE A 151 26.92 5.43 -6.68
N ILE A 152 26.05 6.43 -6.46
CA ILE A 152 26.46 7.84 -6.52
C ILE A 152 26.58 8.40 -5.10
N GLY A 153 27.52 7.84 -4.34
CA GLY A 153 28.18 8.56 -3.24
C GLY A 153 29.28 9.47 -3.80
N PRO A 154 29.68 10.53 -3.07
CA PRO A 154 30.49 11.62 -3.61
C PRO A 154 31.94 11.17 -3.80
N ILE A 155 32.31 10.79 -5.02
CA ILE A 155 33.72 10.66 -5.41
C ILE A 155 34.20 12.04 -5.85
N LEU A 156 34.74 12.77 -4.87
CA LEU A 156 36.01 13.48 -4.94
C LEU A 156 36.45 13.92 -6.36
N PHE A 157 36.12 15.15 -6.75
CA PHE A 157 36.93 15.86 -7.75
C PHE A 157 38.22 16.29 -7.06
N ALA A 158 39.28 15.50 -7.23
CA ALA A 158 40.65 15.90 -7.02
C ALA A 158 41.44 15.54 -8.28
N ALA A 159 41.60 16.53 -9.16
CA ALA A 159 42.70 16.69 -10.11
C ALA A 159 42.69 18.15 -10.57
#